data_AF-A0A954QVH8-F1
#
_entry.id   AF-A0A954QVH8-F1
#
_cell.length_a   1.000
_cell.length_b   1.000
_cell.length_c   1.000
_cell.angle_alpha   90.00
_cell.angle_beta   90.00
_cell.angle_gamma   90.00
#
_symmetry.space_group_name_H-M   'P 1'
#
loop_
_entity.id
_entity.type
_entity.pdbx_description
1 polymer ?
#
loop_
_entity_poly.entity_id
_entity_poly.type
_entity_poly.pdbx_seq_one_letter_code
_entity_poly.pdbx_strand_id
1 'polypeptide(L)'
;MNSEREKKIKDVSGKVSQIAAIDPDSLARTDDLTKDINFGSSVSHFAEMIDVMKQLSGRDLSRLPTPELNNIEASASRLQSLINEVMEFKIDQDKPGEVCRGINQRIAGAYDGLFNNSSCRYHSPLRRQLITVELNARQEAHLPLCKNPRSLTNHT
;
A
#
# COMPACT_ATOMS: atom_id res chain seq x y z
N MET A 1 -23.98 -15.20 2.43
CA MET A 1 -22.80 -15.61 1.62
C MET A 1 -21.88 -14.40 1.45
N ASN A 2 -20.95 -14.17 2.38
CA ASN A 2 -19.93 -13.10 2.30
C ASN A 2 -18.50 -13.61 2.61
N SER A 3 -18.28 -14.93 2.62
CA SER A 3 -17.07 -15.57 3.13
C SER A 3 -15.81 -15.30 2.30
N GLU A 4 -15.90 -15.26 0.97
CA GLU A 4 -14.73 -15.05 0.10
C GLU A 4 -14.23 -13.62 0.16
N ARG A 5 -15.15 -12.65 0.22
CA ARG A 5 -14.79 -11.25 0.33
C ARG A 5 -14.18 -10.91 1.69
N GLU A 6 -14.75 -11.44 2.77
CA GLU A 6 -14.20 -11.29 4.13
C GLU A 6 -12.80 -11.89 4.23
N LYS A 7 -12.59 -13.08 3.65
CA LYS A 7 -11.27 -13.69 3.57
C LYS A 7 -10.29 -12.79 2.80
N LYS A 8 -10.70 -12.27 1.65
CA LYS A 8 -9.87 -11.35 0.86
C LYS A 8 -9.49 -10.09 1.65
N ILE A 9 -10.43 -9.48 2.36
CA ILE A 9 -10.14 -8.31 3.20
C ILE A 9 -9.11 -8.66 4.27
N LYS A 10 -9.27 -9.80 4.94
CA LYS A 10 -8.34 -10.26 5.97
C LYS A 10 -6.95 -10.50 5.40
N ASP A 11 -6.85 -11.16 4.24
CA ASP A 11 -5.58 -11.46 3.58
C ASP A 11 -4.86 -10.17 3.15
N VAL A 12 -5.59 -9.23 2.55
CA VAL A 12 -5.05 -7.92 2.14
C VAL A 12 -4.63 -7.10 3.36
N SER A 13 -5.47 -7.01 4.39
CA SER A 13 -5.17 -6.29 5.63
C SER A 13 -3.95 -6.86 6.34
N GLY A 14 -3.83 -8.19 6.42
CA GLY A 14 -2.67 -8.86 6.98
C GLY A 14 -1.38 -8.52 6.23
N LYS A 15 -1.41 -8.61 4.89
CA LYS A 15 -0.25 -8.29 4.04
C LYS A 15 0.16 -6.81 4.16
N VAL A 16 -0.81 -5.89 4.12
CA VAL A 16 -0.55 -4.45 4.29
C VAL A 16 0.06 -4.17 5.66
N SER A 17 -0.43 -4.81 6.72
CA SER A 17 0.10 -4.64 8.08
C SER A 17 1.51 -5.18 8.24
N GLN A 18 1.83 -6.32 7.62
CA GLN A 18 3.19 -6.87 7.61
C GLN A 18 4.18 -5.92 6.95
N ILE A 19 3.82 -5.37 5.80
CA ILE A 19 4.67 -4.42 5.08
C ILE A 19 4.81 -3.10 5.86
N ALA A 20 3.73 -2.62 6.46
CA ALA A 20 3.72 -1.40 7.27
C ALA A 20 4.64 -1.46 8.50
N ALA A 21 4.90 -2.66 9.02
CA ALA A 21 5.78 -2.88 10.16
C ALA A 21 7.27 -2.90 9.79
N ILE A 22 7.62 -2.91 8.51
CA ILE A 22 9.01 -2.95 8.06
C ILE A 22 9.65 -1.59 8.26
N ASP A 23 10.88 -1.61 8.80
CA ASP A 23 11.74 -0.44 8.87
C ASP A 23 12.45 -0.23 7.52
N PRO A 24 12.17 0.85 6.77
CA PRO A 24 12.81 1.12 5.49
C PRO A 24 14.34 1.22 5.59
N ASP A 25 14.87 1.71 6.71
CA ASP A 25 16.32 1.90 6.88
C ASP A 25 17.06 0.55 6.95
N SER A 26 16.42 -0.47 7.52
CA SER A 26 16.97 -1.84 7.54
C SER A 26 17.15 -2.44 6.14
N LEU A 27 16.40 -1.97 5.15
CA LEU A 27 16.49 -2.44 3.76
C LEU A 27 17.71 -1.90 3.02
N ALA A 28 18.41 -0.90 3.58
CA ALA A 28 19.65 -0.38 2.99
C ALA A 28 20.74 -1.47 2.90
N ARG A 29 20.75 -2.38 3.89
CA ARG A 29 21.73 -3.46 4.08
C ARG A 29 23.19 -2.98 3.99
N THR A 30 23.46 -1.78 4.48
CA THR A 30 24.81 -1.17 4.46
C THR A 30 25.80 -1.86 5.38
N ASP A 31 25.29 -2.55 6.42
CA ASP A 31 26.12 -3.26 7.39
C ASP A 31 26.48 -4.68 6.92
N ASP A 32 25.61 -5.30 6.11
CA ASP A 32 25.77 -6.66 5.59
C ASP A 32 26.53 -6.72 4.27
N LEU A 33 26.49 -5.64 3.49
CA LEU A 33 27.00 -5.58 2.12
C LEU A 33 28.17 -4.60 1.99
N THR A 34 28.81 -4.58 0.82
CA THR A 34 29.91 -3.64 0.57
C THR A 34 29.40 -2.23 0.29
N LYS A 35 30.28 -1.24 0.47
CA LYS A 35 29.99 0.17 0.23
C LYS A 35 29.45 0.46 -1.17
N ASP A 36 29.86 -0.32 -2.16
CA ASP A 36 29.52 -0.12 -3.58
C ASP A 36 28.34 -1.00 -4.06
N ILE A 37 27.93 -2.00 -3.28
CA ILE A 37 26.87 -2.95 -3.63
C ILE A 37 25.88 -3.03 -2.47
N ASN A 38 24.99 -2.04 -2.38
CA ASN A 38 23.93 -2.00 -1.37
C ASN A 38 22.67 -1.31 -1.91
N PHE A 39 21.66 -1.18 -1.05
CA PHE A 39 20.35 -0.64 -1.41
C PHE A 39 20.08 0.73 -0.78
N GLY A 40 21.12 1.42 -0.29
CA GLY A 40 20.99 2.72 0.37
C GLY A 40 20.29 3.78 -0.50
N SER A 41 20.52 3.77 -1.81
CA SER A 41 19.86 4.68 -2.76
C SER A 41 18.37 4.39 -2.97
N SER A 42 17.89 3.21 -2.57
CA SER A 42 16.49 2.79 -2.68
C SER A 42 15.70 2.98 -1.40
N VAL A 43 16.35 3.31 -0.27
CA VAL A 43 15.69 3.48 1.04
C VAL A 43 14.59 4.54 0.98
N SER A 44 14.85 5.69 0.36
CA SER A 44 13.84 6.76 0.22
C SER A 44 12.61 6.29 -0.55
N HIS A 45 12.81 5.53 -1.62
CA HIS A 45 11.70 4.95 -2.40
C HIS A 45 10.89 3.95 -1.58
N PHE A 46 11.57 3.08 -0.82
CA PHE A 46 10.90 2.16 0.10
C PHE A 46 10.16 2.89 1.20
N ALA A 47 10.73 3.93 1.79
CA ALA A 47 10.11 4.70 2.87
C ALA A 47 8.76 5.28 2.43
N GLU A 48 8.71 5.91 1.26
CA GLU A 48 7.47 6.46 0.70
C GLU A 48 6.44 5.36 0.37
N MET A 49 6.88 4.25 -0.23
CA MET A 49 5.99 3.12 -0.55
C MET A 49 5.43 2.44 0.71
N ILE A 50 6.27 2.27 1.74
CA ILE A 50 5.89 1.71 3.04
C ILE A 50 4.98 2.68 3.80
N ASP A 51 5.21 3.99 3.71
CA ASP A 51 4.34 4.99 4.33
C ASP A 51 2.91 4.90 3.79
N VAL A 52 2.72 4.70 2.49
CA VAL A 52 1.39 4.44 1.91
C VAL A 52 0.77 3.18 2.53
N MET A 53 1.54 2.10 2.73
CA MET A 53 1.04 0.89 3.38
C MET A 53 0.71 1.12 4.85
N LYS A 54 1.49 1.93 5.59
CA LYS A 54 1.21 2.35 6.97
C LYS A 54 -0.13 3.09 7.03
N GLN A 55 -0.35 4.05 6.15
CA GLN A 55 -1.63 4.78 6.07
C GLN A 55 -2.81 3.86 5.74
N LEU A 56 -2.62 2.86 4.87
CA LEU A 56 -3.65 1.86 4.55
C LEU A 56 -3.91 0.89 5.71
N SER A 57 -2.88 0.53 6.49
CA SER A 57 -2.99 -0.41 7.62
C SER A 57 -3.90 0.11 8.74
N GLY A 58 -3.95 1.43 8.94
CA GLY A 58 -4.83 2.08 9.93
C GLY A 58 -6.27 2.29 9.46
N ARG A 59 -6.64 1.85 8.25
CA ARG A 59 -7.95 2.10 7.64
C ARG A 59 -8.79 0.83 7.55
N ASP A 60 -10.11 1.03 7.60
CA ASP A 60 -11.06 -0.05 7.39
C ASP A 60 -11.21 -0.38 5.89
N LEU A 61 -10.48 -1.40 5.44
CA LEU A 61 -10.51 -1.88 4.06
C LEU A 61 -11.83 -2.57 3.69
N SER A 62 -12.67 -2.93 4.67
CA SER A 62 -13.95 -3.61 4.39
C SER A 62 -14.94 -2.74 3.61
N ARG A 63 -14.70 -1.43 3.59
CA ARG A 63 -15.49 -0.41 2.89
C ARG A 63 -15.12 -0.26 1.41
N LEU A 64 -14.03 -0.87 0.97
CA LEU A 64 -13.55 -0.75 -0.40
C LEU A 64 -14.22 -1.77 -1.32
N PRO A 65 -14.60 -1.38 -2.56
CA PRO A 65 -15.10 -2.33 -3.53
C PRO A 65 -13.99 -3.29 -3.96
N THR A 66 -14.35 -4.50 -4.37
CA THR A 66 -13.41 -5.59 -4.72
C THR A 66 -12.31 -5.17 -5.72
N PRO A 67 -12.57 -4.36 -6.76
CA PRO A 67 -11.51 -3.89 -7.65
C PRO A 67 -10.40 -3.11 -6.93
N GLU A 68 -10.75 -2.29 -5.95
CA GLU A 68 -9.76 -1.53 -5.19
C GLU A 68 -8.99 -2.42 -4.22
N LEU A 69 -9.66 -3.40 -3.60
CA LEU A 69 -8.97 -4.44 -2.82
C LEU A 69 -7.96 -5.21 -3.68
N ASN A 70 -8.29 -5.55 -4.93
CA ASN A 70 -7.36 -6.20 -5.85
C ASN A 70 -6.16 -5.30 -6.17
N ASN A 71 -6.37 -4.00 -6.35
CA ASN A 71 -5.29 -3.06 -6.64
C ASN A 71 -4.32 -2.91 -5.46
N ILE A 72 -4.86 -2.83 -4.25
CA ILE A 72 -4.07 -2.79 -3.01
C ILE A 72 -3.29 -4.10 -2.86
N GLU A 73 -3.95 -5.25 -3.05
CA GLU A 73 -3.32 -6.56 -2.99
C GLU A 73 -2.15 -6.69 -3.97
N ALA A 74 -2.35 -6.26 -5.22
CA ALA A 74 -1.32 -6.30 -6.26
C ALA A 74 -0.14 -5.39 -5.91
N SER A 75 -0.42 -4.18 -5.42
CA SER A 75 0.61 -3.21 -5.03
C SER A 75 1.41 -3.71 -3.82
N ALA A 76 0.74 -4.23 -2.79
CA ALA A 76 1.35 -4.81 -1.62
C ALA A 76 2.20 -6.05 -1.98
N SER A 77 1.70 -6.90 -2.87
CA SER A 77 2.45 -8.09 -3.32
C SER A 77 3.71 -7.70 -4.10
N ARG A 78 3.61 -6.71 -4.99
CA ARG A 78 4.78 -6.20 -5.72
C ARG A 78 5.83 -5.61 -4.78
N LEU A 79 5.41 -4.83 -3.78
CA LEU A 79 6.32 -4.27 -2.79
C LEU A 79 6.98 -5.37 -1.93
N GLN A 80 6.19 -6.36 -1.48
CA GLN A 80 6.72 -7.51 -0.74
C GLN A 80 7.76 -8.29 -1.55
N SER A 81 7.53 -8.50 -2.86
CA SER A 81 8.50 -9.16 -3.73
C SER A 81 9.81 -8.39 -3.80
N LEU A 82 9.77 -7.06 -3.93
CA LEU A 82 10.98 -6.22 -3.94
C LEU A 82 11.72 -6.26 -2.60
N ILE A 83 10.99 -6.25 -1.48
CA ILE A 83 11.57 -6.42 -0.14
C ILE A 83 12.27 -7.78 -0.05
N ASN A 84 11.62 -8.86 -0.49
CA ASN A 84 12.21 -10.19 -0.47
C ASN A 84 13.46 -10.25 -1.36
N GLU A 85 13.44 -9.66 -2.55
CA GLU A 85 14.62 -9.58 -3.43
C GLU A 85 15.82 -8.91 -2.73
N VAL A 86 15.58 -7.85 -1.93
CA VAL A 86 16.61 -7.16 -1.15
C VAL A 86 17.11 -8.03 0.02
N MET A 87 16.19 -8.65 0.76
CA MET A 87 16.52 -9.48 1.92
C MET A 87 17.23 -10.79 1.54
N GLU A 88 16.87 -11.36 0.39
CA GLU A 88 17.44 -12.62 -0.11
C GLU A 88 18.71 -12.40 -0.95
N PHE A 89 19.04 -11.16 -1.32
CA PHE A 89 20.25 -10.83 -2.07
C PHE A 89 21.51 -11.32 -1.34
N LYS A 90 22.41 -11.97 -2.08
CA LYS A 90 23.71 -12.41 -1.58
C LYS A 90 24.86 -11.89 -2.43
N ILE A 91 25.97 -11.56 -1.78
CA ILE A 91 27.13 -10.97 -2.46
C ILE A 91 27.97 -12.01 -3.23
N ASP A 92 27.84 -13.30 -2.90
CA ASP A 92 28.59 -14.42 -3.46
C ASP A 92 27.99 -15.03 -4.74
N GLN A 93 27.02 -14.35 -5.35
CA GLN A 93 26.38 -14.76 -6.61
C GLN A 93 27.14 -14.25 -7.85
N ASP A 94 26.77 -14.74 -9.03
CA ASP A 94 27.33 -14.24 -10.30
C ASP A 94 26.95 -12.76 -10.49
N LYS A 95 27.96 -11.90 -10.70
CA LYS A 95 27.83 -10.45 -10.96
C LYS A 95 26.94 -9.70 -9.95
N PRO A 96 27.31 -9.67 -8.65
CA PRO A 96 26.46 -9.11 -7.59
C PRO A 96 26.15 -7.63 -7.79
N GLY A 97 27.10 -6.84 -8.35
CA GLY A 97 26.89 -5.44 -8.66
C GLY A 97 25.83 -5.19 -9.73
N GLU A 98 25.78 -6.02 -10.78
CA GLU A 98 24.76 -5.93 -11.83
C GLU A 98 23.38 -6.30 -11.28
N VAL A 99 23.31 -7.36 -10.48
CA VAL A 99 22.05 -7.79 -9.86
C VAL A 99 21.53 -6.74 -8.88
N CYS A 100 22.39 -6.20 -8.01
CA CYS A 100 22.04 -5.14 -7.07
C CYS A 100 21.51 -3.89 -7.81
N ARG A 101 22.21 -3.46 -8.87
CA ARG A 101 21.76 -2.35 -9.73
C ARG A 101 20.40 -2.65 -10.37
N GLY A 102 20.19 -3.87 -10.84
CA GLY A 102 18.92 -4.31 -11.42
C GLY A 102 17.77 -4.27 -10.42
N ILE A 103 18.01 -4.69 -9.17
CA ILE A 103 17.01 -4.59 -8.08
C ILE A 103 16.71 -3.12 -7.79
N ASN A 104 17.73 -2.27 -7.61
CA ASN A 104 17.56 -0.82 -7.40
C ASN A 104 16.74 -0.15 -8.53
N GLN A 105 16.97 -0.54 -9.78
CA GLN A 105 16.18 -0.05 -10.92
C GLN A 105 14.73 -0.52 -10.89
N ARG A 106 14.45 -1.77 -10.50
CA ARG A 106 13.08 -2.28 -10.32
C ARG A 106 12.34 -1.56 -9.20
N ILE A 107 13.04 -1.25 -8.10
CA ILE A 107 12.49 -0.48 -6.98
C ILE A 107 12.12 0.93 -7.44
N ALA A 108 13.04 1.64 -8.11
CA ALA A 108 12.78 2.96 -8.67
C ALA A 108 11.61 2.94 -9.66
N GLY A 109 11.55 1.96 -10.56
CA GLY A 109 10.43 1.82 -11.51
C GLY A 109 9.09 1.48 -10.85
N ALA A 110 9.09 0.74 -9.74
CA ALA A 110 7.88 0.49 -8.96
C ALA A 110 7.40 1.77 -8.25
N TYR A 111 8.34 2.50 -7.65
CA TYR A 111 8.07 3.82 -7.07
C TYR A 111 7.51 4.77 -8.13
N ASP A 112 8.14 4.88 -9.29
CA ASP A 112 7.68 5.77 -10.35
C ASP A 112 6.29 5.38 -10.87
N GLY A 113 6.02 4.08 -11.00
CA GLY A 113 4.69 3.60 -11.37
C GLY A 113 3.60 3.96 -10.35
N LEU A 114 3.97 4.02 -9.06
CA LEU A 114 3.07 4.47 -8.00
C LEU A 114 2.94 5.99 -7.98
N PHE A 115 4.04 6.75 -8.03
CA PHE A 115 4.06 8.18 -7.71
C PHE A 115 4.28 9.13 -8.90
N ASN A 116 5.01 8.70 -9.94
CA ASN A 116 5.46 9.54 -11.07
C ASN A 116 4.78 9.21 -12.42
N ASN A 117 3.50 8.81 -12.42
CA ASN A 117 2.68 9.01 -13.62
C ASN A 117 2.32 10.51 -13.76
N SER A 118 3.37 11.33 -13.93
CA SER A 118 3.37 12.77 -13.87
C SER A 118 3.07 13.37 -15.24
N SER A 119 1.77 13.45 -15.55
CA SER A 119 1.21 14.63 -16.20
C SER A 119 0.26 15.42 -15.29
N CYS A 120 0.08 15.02 -14.03
CA CYS A 120 -0.64 15.81 -13.02
C CYS A 120 -0.05 15.58 -11.63
N ARG A 121 0.50 16.65 -11.04
CA ARG A 121 1.27 16.72 -9.77
C ARG A 121 0.57 16.26 -8.49
N TYR A 122 -0.55 15.53 -8.53
CA TYR A 122 -1.29 15.20 -7.29
C TYR A 122 -2.01 13.85 -7.22
N HIS A 123 -1.89 12.94 -8.19
CA HIS A 123 -2.81 11.78 -8.21
C HIS A 123 -2.13 10.46 -8.65
N SER A 124 -1.22 9.94 -7.81
CA SER A 124 -0.87 8.50 -7.84
C SER A 124 -2.13 7.64 -7.75
N PRO A 125 -2.26 6.50 -8.44
CA PRO A 125 -3.42 5.60 -8.33
C PRO A 125 -3.73 5.21 -6.88
N LEU A 126 -2.70 4.96 -6.05
CA LEU A 126 -2.88 4.67 -4.63
C LEU A 126 -3.28 5.91 -3.80
N ARG A 127 -2.74 7.12 -4.02
CA ARG A 127 -3.33 8.33 -3.38
C ARG A 127 -4.75 8.60 -3.85
N ARG A 128 -5.10 8.30 -5.11
CA ARG A 128 -6.48 8.37 -5.58
C ARG A 128 -7.37 7.45 -4.77
N GLN A 129 -6.95 6.20 -4.58
CA GLN A 129 -7.66 5.25 -3.70
C GLN A 129 -7.71 5.74 -2.25
N LEU A 130 -6.62 6.33 -1.74
CA LEU A 130 -6.56 6.91 -0.40
C LEU A 130 -7.56 8.07 -0.23
N ILE A 131 -7.69 8.93 -1.24
CA ILE A 131 -8.69 10.01 -1.31
C ILE A 131 -10.10 9.41 -1.40
N THR A 132 -10.32 8.38 -2.23
CA THR A 132 -11.62 7.69 -2.32
C THR A 132 -12.00 7.07 -0.98
N VAL A 133 -11.05 6.46 -0.26
CA VAL A 133 -11.27 5.93 1.10
C VAL A 133 -11.65 7.07 2.05
N GLU A 134 -10.99 8.24 1.97
CA GLU A 134 -11.32 9.41 2.78
C GLU A 134 -12.71 9.98 2.47
N LEU A 135 -13.07 10.08 1.19
CA LEU A 135 -14.37 10.58 0.76
C LEU A 135 -15.50 9.63 1.20
N ASN A 136 -15.30 8.32 1.07
CA ASN A 136 -16.26 7.31 1.54
C ASN A 136 -16.38 7.31 3.07
N ALA A 137 -15.27 7.47 3.80
CA ALA A 137 -15.29 7.58 5.26
C ALA A 137 -16.02 8.84 5.77
N ARG A 138 -15.95 9.96 5.03
CA ARG A 138 -16.62 11.22 5.38
C ARG A 138 -18.12 11.22 5.07
N GLN A 139 -18.57 10.52 4.02
CA GLN A 139 -20.00 10.43 3.69
C GLN A 139 -20.82 9.70 4.76
N GLU A 140 -20.24 8.74 5.49
CA GLU A 140 -20.92 8.05 6.59
C GLU A 140 -20.99 8.86 7.90
N ALA A 141 -20.10 9.83 8.10
CA ALA A 141 -20.16 10.75 9.24
C ALA A 141 -21.30 11.78 9.14
N HIS A 142 -21.99 11.82 8.00
CA HIS A 142 -23.09 12.75 7.71
C HIS A 142 -24.42 12.02 7.43
N LEU A 143 -24.71 10.94 8.16
CA LEU A 143 -26.07 10.42 8.28
C LEU A 143 -26.83 11.24 9.35
N PRO A 144 -27.75 12.14 8.98
CA PRO A 144 -28.72 12.65 9.95
C PRO A 144 -29.57 11.48 10.42
N LEU A 145 -29.55 11.26 11.74
CA LEU A 145 -30.49 10.41 12.46
C LEU A 145 -31.90 10.60 11.91
N CYS A 146 -32.50 9.51 11.42
CA CYS A 146 -33.92 9.45 11.14
C CYS A 146 -34.72 10.01 12.32
N LYS A 147 -35.46 11.10 12.10
CA LYS A 147 -36.70 11.34 12.85
C LYS A 147 -37.86 11.02 11.92
N ASN A 148 -38.33 9.79 12.02
CA ASN A 148 -39.66 9.40 11.56
C ASN A 148 -40.60 9.55 12.76
N PRO A 149 -41.61 10.43 12.72
CA PRO A 149 -42.80 10.26 13.53
C PRO A 149 -43.95 9.80 12.62
N ARG A 150 -44.28 8.52 12.74
CA ARG A 150 -45.56 7.98 12.28
C ARG A 150 -46.67 8.42 13.24
N SER A 151 -47.75 8.93 12.64
CA SER A 151 -49.16 8.82 13.05
C SER A 151 -49.79 9.81 14.03
N LEU A 152 -51.10 10.01 13.74
CA LEU A 152 -52.22 10.61 14.48
C LEU A 152 -52.48 12.09 14.07
N THR A 153 -53.65 12.51 13.55
CA THR A 153 -55.04 12.01 13.70
C THR A 153 -55.96 12.45 12.55
N ASN A 154 -56.97 11.62 12.25
CA ASN A 154 -58.25 12.04 11.65
C ASN A 154 -58.97 13.06 12.55
N HIS A 155 -59.72 14.00 11.95
CA HIS A 155 -61.09 14.42 12.32
C HIS A 155 -61.47 15.59 11.37
N THR A 156 -62.32 15.30 10.38
CA THR A 156 -63.75 15.73 10.27
C THR A 156 -63.91 17.15 9.75
#